data_AF-A0AA38LDQ6-F1
#
_entry.id   AF-A0AA38LDQ6-F1
#
_cell.length_a   1.000
_cell.length_b   1.000
_cell.length_c   1.000
_cell.angle_alpha   90.00
_cell.angle_beta   90.00
_cell.angle_gamma   90.00
#
_symmetry.space_group_name_H-M   'P 1'
#
loop_
_entity.id
_entity.type
_entity.pdbx_description
1 polymer ?
#
loop_
_entity_poly.entity_id
_entity_poly.type
_entity_poly.pdbx_seq_one_letter_code
_entity_poly.pdbx_strand_id
1 'polypeptide(L)'
;MKCKWSQVQVILLLCFAFVWVEAEYVQYKDPSQPVIARAEDLLRRMTLEEKIGQMTQIERTVASVDVMKQYYSGGVLSGGGSVPTPKASPADWVNMVNEFQKGAMSTRLQIPMIYGIDGVHGHNNVYGATIFSHNVGLGATRDPDLVKRIGAATALEIRATDIPYTFSPCIAVCRDPKWGRCYESYSDEPTIVKAMTEIIFDWQGIDRITSPPDSNYYLSVMDGVGAGIDMVMVPFNYTDFINDLTYQVKGGIISKNRINDAMRRILRVKFSMGLFEHPMADLSLEDLVGRKEHKDLVREVVRKSL
;
A
#
# COMPACT_ATOMS: atom_id res chain seq x y z
N MET A 1 55.88 -13.01 -60.12
CA MET A 1 54.59 -13.40 -59.51
C MET A 1 54.88 -14.14 -58.20
N LYS A 2 54.34 -13.61 -57.09
CA LYS A 2 53.98 -14.24 -55.80
C LYS A 2 55.12 -14.93 -54.97
N CYS A 3 55.55 -14.44 -53.78
CA CYS A 3 54.84 -14.31 -52.48
C CYS A 3 54.76 -15.67 -51.74
N LYS A 4 55.03 -15.89 -50.44
CA LYS A 4 55.64 -15.16 -49.31
C LYS A 4 55.79 -16.16 -48.11
N TRP A 5 56.88 -16.05 -47.32
CA TRP A 5 56.96 -16.00 -45.82
C TRP A 5 56.56 -17.27 -45.00
N SER A 6 57.51 -17.92 -44.30
CA SER A 6 58.02 -17.64 -42.94
C SER A 6 57.03 -17.97 -41.80
N GLN A 7 57.24 -19.14 -41.18
CA GLN A 7 56.58 -19.56 -39.93
C GLN A 7 57.07 -18.71 -38.75
N VAL A 8 56.16 -17.96 -38.13
CA VAL A 8 56.33 -17.41 -36.77
C VAL A 8 55.08 -17.80 -35.99
N GLN A 9 55.21 -18.78 -35.10
CA GLN A 9 54.18 -19.10 -34.11
C GLN A 9 54.22 -18.06 -33.00
N VAL A 10 53.28 -17.12 -33.03
CA VAL A 10 52.99 -16.23 -31.90
C VAL A 10 52.08 -16.99 -30.94
N ILE A 11 52.61 -17.41 -29.79
CA ILE A 11 51.82 -17.91 -28.66
C ILE A 11 51.16 -16.70 -28.00
N LEU A 12 49.87 -16.51 -28.26
CA LEU A 12 49.03 -15.53 -27.56
C LEU A 12 48.58 -16.14 -26.23
N LEU A 13 49.27 -15.79 -25.14
CA LEU A 13 48.83 -16.04 -23.76
C LEU A 13 47.67 -15.07 -23.45
N LEU A 14 46.44 -15.50 -23.75
CA LEU A 14 45.22 -14.84 -23.30
C LEU A 14 45.03 -15.12 -21.80
N CYS A 15 45.48 -14.20 -20.95
CA CYS A 15 45.10 -14.11 -19.55
C CYS A 15 43.60 -13.78 -19.46
N PHE A 16 42.73 -14.79 -19.49
CA PHE A 16 41.34 -14.65 -19.05
C PHE A 16 41.34 -14.50 -17.52
N ALA A 17 41.42 -13.27 -17.04
CA ALA A 17 41.04 -12.95 -15.67
C ALA A 17 39.52 -13.13 -15.55
N PHE A 18 39.09 -14.31 -15.12
CA PHE A 18 37.72 -14.52 -14.64
C PHE A 18 37.56 -13.70 -13.36
N VAL A 19 36.99 -12.51 -13.48
CA VAL A 19 36.47 -11.77 -12.33
C VAL A 19 35.21 -12.51 -11.89
N TRP A 20 35.36 -13.37 -10.88
CA TRP A 20 34.23 -13.91 -10.13
C TRP A 20 33.64 -12.75 -9.34
N VAL A 21 32.58 -12.13 -9.86
CA VAL A 21 31.71 -11.29 -9.04
C VAL A 21 30.87 -12.25 -8.22
N GLU A 22 31.30 -12.55 -6.98
CA GLU A 22 30.39 -13.14 -6.00
C GLU A 22 29.22 -12.16 -5.84
N ALA A 23 28.01 -12.61 -6.16
CA ALA A 23 26.81 -11.84 -5.89
C ALA A 23 26.74 -11.59 -4.39
N GLU A 24 26.90 -10.34 -3.96
CA GLU A 24 26.84 -9.97 -2.56
C GLU A 24 25.53 -10.48 -1.96
N TYR A 25 25.61 -11.28 -0.89
CA TYR A 25 24.43 -11.80 -0.23
C TYR A 25 23.61 -10.65 0.39
N VAL A 26 22.38 -10.47 -0.09
CA VAL A 26 21.47 -9.41 0.35
C VAL A 26 20.38 -10.00 1.23
N GLN A 27 20.56 -9.93 2.56
CA GLN A 27 19.68 -10.57 3.53
C GLN A 27 18.20 -10.20 3.38
N TYR A 28 17.87 -8.93 3.10
CA TYR A 28 16.46 -8.55 2.96
C TYR A 28 15.75 -9.19 1.75
N LYS A 29 16.49 -9.67 0.75
CA LYS A 29 15.92 -10.38 -0.40
C LYS A 29 15.75 -11.88 -0.19
N ASP A 30 16.30 -12.44 0.89
CA ASP A 30 16.16 -13.86 1.22
C ASP A 30 14.84 -14.12 1.98
N PRO A 31 13.84 -14.80 1.37
CA PRO A 31 12.56 -15.07 2.01
C PRO A 31 12.64 -16.07 3.17
N SER A 32 13.75 -16.80 3.31
CA SER A 32 13.96 -17.71 4.45
C SER A 32 14.31 -16.98 5.75
N GLN A 33 14.71 -15.70 5.65
CA GLN A 33 15.09 -14.89 6.80
C GLN A 33 13.85 -14.37 7.55
N PRO A 34 13.94 -14.20 8.89
CA PRO A 34 12.85 -13.60 9.65
C PRO A 34 12.50 -12.18 9.16
N VAL A 35 11.21 -11.85 9.10
CA VAL A 35 10.69 -10.54 8.68
C VAL A 35 11.43 -9.38 9.35
N ILE A 36 11.67 -9.47 10.66
CA ILE A 36 12.35 -8.42 11.44
C ILE A 36 13.80 -8.26 10.96
N ALA A 37 14.51 -9.35 10.70
CA ALA A 37 15.89 -9.30 10.22
C ALA A 37 15.98 -8.70 8.81
N ARG A 38 15.05 -9.07 7.92
CA ARG A 38 14.93 -8.48 6.57
C ARG A 38 14.65 -6.98 6.63
N ALA A 39 13.74 -6.56 7.51
CA ALA A 39 13.41 -5.15 7.70
C ALA A 39 14.60 -4.33 8.21
N GLU A 40 15.35 -4.82 9.20
CA GLU A 40 16.54 -4.11 9.70
C GLU A 40 17.68 -4.08 8.67
N ASP A 41 17.90 -5.15 7.91
CA ASP A 41 18.89 -5.16 6.83
C ASP A 41 18.56 -4.11 5.77
N LEU A 42 17.31 -4.09 5.29
CA LEU A 42 16.86 -3.10 4.31
C LEU A 42 16.96 -1.67 4.87
N LEU A 43 16.49 -1.43 6.10
CA LEU A 43 16.51 -0.11 6.74
C LEU A 43 17.93 0.50 6.80
N ARG A 44 18.96 -0.33 7.02
CA ARG A 44 20.37 0.11 7.05
C ARG A 44 20.90 0.49 5.67
N ARG A 45 20.33 -0.05 4.60
CA ARG A 45 20.71 0.21 3.21
C ARG A 45 20.01 1.43 2.60
N MET A 46 18.99 1.95 3.27
CA MET A 46 18.17 3.06 2.77
C MET A 46 18.78 4.43 3.06
N THR A 47 18.72 5.33 2.07
CA THR A 47 18.98 6.77 2.26
C THR A 47 17.83 7.45 3.00
N LEU A 48 18.01 8.72 3.39
CA LEU A 48 16.93 9.47 4.02
C LEU A 48 15.76 9.68 3.04
N GLU A 49 16.08 9.97 1.78
CA GLU A 49 15.11 10.18 0.69
C GLU A 49 14.29 8.91 0.43
N GLU A 50 14.94 7.73 0.39
CA GLU A 50 14.23 6.45 0.25
C GLU A 50 13.31 6.20 1.45
N LYS A 51 13.72 6.56 2.68
CA LYS A 51 12.87 6.40 3.88
C LYS A 51 11.66 7.34 3.84
N ILE A 52 11.88 8.61 3.53
CA ILE A 52 10.80 9.59 3.43
C ILE A 52 9.83 9.22 2.30
N GLY A 53 10.35 8.80 1.14
CA GLY A 53 9.53 8.29 0.03
C GLY A 53 8.64 7.14 0.46
N GLN A 54 9.16 6.19 1.24
CA GLN A 54 8.36 5.07 1.76
C GLN A 54 7.28 5.48 2.77
N MET A 55 7.41 6.65 3.40
CA MET A 55 6.37 7.24 4.25
C MET A 55 5.32 8.00 3.44
N THR A 56 5.46 8.13 2.12
CA THR A 56 4.54 8.88 1.25
C THR A 56 3.62 7.93 0.49
N GLN A 57 2.31 8.13 0.63
CA GLN A 57 1.28 7.47 -0.18
C GLN A 57 0.57 8.52 -1.05
N ILE A 58 0.55 8.29 -2.37
CA ILE A 58 0.05 9.26 -3.37
C ILE A 58 -1.20 8.75 -4.09
N GLU A 59 -1.99 9.67 -4.66
CA GLU A 59 -3.18 9.32 -5.44
C GLU A 59 -2.80 8.85 -6.85
N ARG A 60 -3.52 7.86 -7.39
CA ARG A 60 -3.19 7.23 -8.68
C ARG A 60 -3.17 8.18 -9.88
N THR A 61 -3.84 9.32 -9.83
CA THR A 61 -3.91 10.30 -10.93
C THR A 61 -2.62 11.09 -11.06
N VAL A 62 -1.84 11.21 -9.98
CA VAL A 62 -0.51 11.83 -9.98
C VAL A 62 0.62 10.80 -9.99
N ALA A 63 0.29 9.51 -9.87
CA ALA A 63 1.26 8.42 -9.97
C ALA A 63 1.64 8.13 -11.43
N SER A 64 2.92 7.80 -11.64
CA SER A 64 3.47 7.30 -12.90
C SER A 64 4.74 6.50 -12.61
N VAL A 65 5.24 5.75 -13.58
CA VAL A 65 6.52 5.02 -13.46
C VAL A 65 7.65 5.96 -12.99
N ASP A 66 7.73 7.16 -13.59
CA ASP A 66 8.76 8.14 -13.26
C ASP A 66 8.59 8.72 -11.87
N VAL A 67 7.36 9.06 -11.46
CA VAL A 67 7.08 9.57 -10.11
C VAL A 67 7.43 8.53 -9.05
N MET A 68 7.02 7.28 -9.25
CA MET A 68 7.33 6.19 -8.32
C MET A 68 8.85 5.98 -8.18
N LYS A 69 9.58 6.08 -9.29
CA LYS A 69 11.04 5.93 -9.31
C LYS A 69 11.78 7.12 -8.70
N GLN A 70 11.34 8.33 -9.00
CA GLN A 70 11.99 9.58 -8.58
C GLN A 70 11.81 9.82 -7.08
N TYR A 71 10.61 9.57 -6.56
CA TYR A 71 10.26 9.91 -5.17
C TYR A 71 10.25 8.70 -4.23
N TYR A 72 10.57 7.49 -4.74
CA TYR A 72 10.59 6.25 -3.97
C TYR A 72 9.28 5.99 -3.20
N SER A 73 8.15 6.42 -3.77
CA SER A 73 6.85 6.45 -3.09
C SER A 73 6.49 5.07 -2.51
N GLY A 74 6.14 5.06 -1.22
CA GLY A 74 5.85 3.85 -0.46
C GLY A 74 4.52 3.23 -0.78
N GLY A 75 3.56 4.03 -1.22
CA GLY A 75 2.25 3.54 -1.61
C GLY A 75 1.56 4.41 -2.66
N VAL A 76 0.56 3.81 -3.28
CA VAL A 76 -0.40 4.49 -4.15
C VAL A 76 -1.80 4.17 -3.62
N LEU A 77 -2.78 5.00 -3.93
CA LEU A 77 -4.16 4.71 -3.61
C LEU A 77 -5.12 5.15 -4.72
N SER A 78 -6.32 4.59 -4.67
CA SER A 78 -7.51 5.13 -5.34
C SER A 78 -8.45 5.71 -4.29
N GLY A 79 -8.72 7.01 -4.38
CA GLY A 79 -9.81 7.62 -3.62
C GLY A 79 -11.19 7.20 -4.15
N GLY A 80 -12.26 7.60 -3.47
CA GLY A 80 -13.63 7.33 -3.91
C GLY A 80 -13.89 7.78 -5.36
N GLY A 81 -14.26 6.82 -6.23
CA GLY A 81 -14.50 7.07 -7.66
C GLY A 81 -13.25 7.23 -8.53
N SER A 82 -12.04 7.18 -7.96
CA SER A 82 -10.79 7.22 -8.72
C SER A 82 -10.50 5.85 -9.32
N VAL A 83 -10.99 5.65 -10.55
CA VAL A 83 -10.91 4.38 -11.29
C VAL A 83 -10.00 4.51 -12.52
N PRO A 84 -9.48 3.40 -13.10
CA PRO A 84 -8.67 3.46 -14.31
C PRO A 84 -9.43 4.06 -15.49
N THR A 85 -10.64 3.54 -15.73
CA THR A 85 -11.57 3.95 -16.80
C THR A 85 -13.02 3.69 -16.36
N PRO A 86 -14.03 4.33 -16.98
CA PRO A 86 -15.42 4.03 -16.70
C PRO A 86 -15.74 2.55 -16.92
N LYS A 87 -16.27 1.89 -15.88
CA LYS A 87 -16.58 0.45 -15.89
C LYS A 87 -15.36 -0.46 -16.17
N ALA A 88 -14.18 -0.04 -15.73
CA ALA A 88 -12.95 -0.82 -15.79
C ALA A 88 -13.16 -2.26 -15.32
N SER A 89 -12.65 -3.21 -16.10
CA SER A 89 -12.59 -4.63 -15.74
C SER A 89 -11.54 -4.88 -14.65
N PRO A 90 -11.60 -6.02 -13.93
CA PRO A 90 -10.52 -6.40 -13.01
C PRO A 90 -9.13 -6.37 -13.65
N ALA A 91 -9.01 -6.83 -14.91
CA ALA A 91 -7.77 -6.77 -15.69
C ALA A 91 -7.25 -5.33 -15.88
N ASP A 92 -8.12 -4.36 -16.11
CA ASP A 92 -7.73 -2.94 -16.26
C ASP A 92 -7.12 -2.39 -14.97
N TRP A 93 -7.69 -2.76 -13.81
CA TRP A 93 -7.13 -2.42 -12.50
C TRP A 93 -5.77 -3.06 -12.29
N VAL A 94 -5.67 -4.37 -12.55
CA VAL A 94 -4.41 -5.12 -12.44
C VAL A 94 -3.32 -4.47 -13.29
N ASN A 95 -3.62 -4.15 -14.55
CA ASN A 95 -2.68 -3.51 -15.46
C ASN A 95 -2.20 -2.16 -14.91
N MET A 96 -3.12 -1.32 -14.42
CA MET A 96 -2.78 -0.04 -13.80
C MET A 96 -1.87 -0.21 -12.56
N VAL A 97 -2.23 -1.10 -11.64
CA VAL A 97 -1.45 -1.36 -10.40
C VAL A 97 -0.04 -1.86 -10.75
N ASN A 98 0.06 -2.80 -11.70
CA ASN A 98 1.32 -3.34 -12.19
C ASN A 98 2.22 -2.27 -12.83
N GLU A 99 1.66 -1.31 -13.58
CA GLU A 99 2.43 -0.20 -14.15
C GLU A 99 3.12 0.64 -13.07
N PHE A 100 2.41 1.02 -12.01
CA PHE A 100 3.02 1.75 -10.89
C PHE A 100 4.05 0.90 -10.15
N GLN A 101 3.77 -0.39 -9.97
CA GLN A 101 4.68 -1.31 -9.31
C GLN A 101 6.00 -1.48 -10.09
N LYS A 102 5.96 -1.51 -11.43
CA LYS A 102 7.19 -1.50 -12.26
C LYS A 102 8.08 -0.31 -11.94
N GLY A 103 7.50 0.87 -11.73
CA GLY A 103 8.23 2.07 -11.28
C GLY A 103 8.96 1.83 -9.96
N ALA A 104 8.25 1.35 -8.93
CA ALA A 104 8.82 1.04 -7.63
C ALA A 104 9.93 -0.03 -7.71
N MET A 105 9.70 -1.10 -8.47
CA MET A 105 10.63 -2.21 -8.65
C MET A 105 11.87 -1.87 -9.51
N SER A 106 11.85 -0.73 -10.21
CA SER A 106 12.99 -0.22 -10.98
C SER A 106 13.97 0.61 -10.15
N THR A 107 13.64 0.89 -8.88
CA THR A 107 14.52 1.61 -7.95
C THR A 107 15.68 0.74 -7.49
N ARG A 108 16.74 1.37 -6.95
CA ARG A 108 17.97 0.69 -6.51
C ARG A 108 17.72 -0.45 -5.51
N LEU A 109 16.81 -0.23 -4.55
CA LEU A 109 16.48 -1.22 -3.50
C LEU A 109 15.25 -2.07 -3.85
N GLN A 110 14.55 -1.77 -4.96
CA GLN A 110 13.41 -2.53 -5.45
C GLN A 110 12.35 -2.78 -4.36
N ILE A 111 12.03 -1.74 -3.59
CA ILE A 111 11.04 -1.83 -2.51
C ILE A 111 9.66 -1.72 -3.15
N PRO A 112 8.79 -2.75 -3.05
CA PRO A 112 7.49 -2.74 -3.69
C PRO A 112 6.57 -1.68 -3.05
N MET A 113 5.75 -1.00 -3.85
CA MET A 113 4.71 -0.10 -3.31
C MET A 113 3.51 -0.91 -2.81
N ILE A 114 2.82 -0.37 -1.80
CA ILE A 114 1.53 -0.90 -1.34
C ILE A 114 0.40 -0.09 -1.96
N TYR A 115 -0.54 -0.74 -2.63
CA TYR A 115 -1.71 -0.08 -3.20
C TYR A 115 -2.90 -0.15 -2.23
N GLY A 116 -3.52 1.00 -1.93
CA GLY A 116 -4.66 1.12 -1.03
C GLY A 116 -5.96 1.49 -1.73
N ILE A 117 -7.10 0.99 -1.25
CA ILE A 117 -8.43 1.43 -1.70
C ILE A 117 -9.49 1.33 -0.59
N ASP A 118 -10.51 2.17 -0.66
CA ASP A 118 -11.68 2.08 0.22
C ASP A 118 -12.54 0.85 -0.13
N GLY A 119 -12.36 -0.25 0.61
CA GLY A 119 -13.15 -1.48 0.50
C GLY A 119 -14.18 -1.60 1.61
N VAL A 120 -14.90 -0.51 1.88
CA VAL A 120 -15.66 -0.29 3.13
C VAL A 120 -17.00 -1.02 3.20
N HIS A 121 -17.49 -1.55 2.08
CA HIS A 121 -18.71 -2.37 2.02
C HIS A 121 -18.66 -3.32 0.81
N GLY A 122 -17.53 -3.99 0.64
CA GLY A 122 -17.12 -4.67 -0.59
C GLY A 122 -16.14 -3.82 -1.40
N HIS A 123 -15.70 -4.31 -2.56
CA HIS A 123 -14.77 -3.61 -3.45
C HIS A 123 -15.48 -2.54 -4.27
N ASN A 124 -16.01 -1.54 -3.56
CA ASN A 124 -17.11 -0.69 -4.00
C ASN A 124 -16.76 0.30 -5.14
N ASN A 125 -15.48 0.57 -5.37
CA ASN A 125 -15.03 1.35 -6.54
C ASN A 125 -15.03 0.54 -7.84
N VAL A 126 -15.08 -0.80 -7.78
CA VAL A 126 -14.91 -1.67 -8.95
C VAL A 126 -16.25 -2.04 -9.55
N TYR A 127 -16.35 -1.88 -10.87
CA TYR A 127 -17.57 -2.23 -11.59
C TYR A 127 -17.80 -3.74 -11.57
N GLY A 128 -19.02 -4.15 -11.23
CA GLY A 128 -19.40 -5.56 -11.14
C GLY A 128 -19.06 -6.24 -9.82
N ALA A 129 -18.32 -5.58 -8.93
CA ALA A 129 -18.02 -6.07 -7.59
C ALA A 129 -19.28 -6.25 -6.73
N THR A 130 -19.18 -7.13 -5.75
CA THR A 130 -20.24 -7.34 -4.77
C THR A 130 -20.31 -6.17 -3.79
N ILE A 131 -21.51 -5.59 -3.62
CA ILE A 131 -21.77 -4.50 -2.68
C ILE A 131 -22.58 -5.04 -1.49
N PHE A 132 -22.00 -4.94 -0.29
CA PHE A 132 -22.63 -5.35 0.96
C PHE A 132 -23.37 -4.18 1.63
N SER A 133 -24.26 -4.51 2.58
CA SER A 133 -24.85 -3.51 3.48
C SER A 133 -23.75 -2.73 4.20
N HIS A 134 -23.92 -1.41 4.32
CA HIS A 134 -23.02 -0.57 5.12
C HIS A 134 -23.01 -0.95 6.60
N ASN A 135 -21.97 -0.53 7.32
CA ASN A 135 -21.66 -0.95 8.69
C ASN A 135 -22.82 -0.81 9.66
N VAL A 136 -23.66 0.23 9.58
CA VAL A 136 -24.83 0.36 10.46
C VAL A 136 -25.79 -0.83 10.32
N GLY A 137 -25.99 -1.33 9.08
CA GLY A 137 -26.78 -2.53 8.81
C GLY A 137 -26.07 -3.81 9.26
N LEU A 138 -24.74 -3.88 9.10
CA LEU A 138 -23.94 -4.98 9.65
C LEU A 138 -24.06 -5.05 11.17
N GLY A 139 -23.98 -3.89 11.83
CA GLY A 139 -24.18 -3.74 13.25
C GLY A 139 -25.51 -4.30 13.70
N ALA A 140 -26.61 -3.95 13.00
CA ALA A 140 -27.97 -4.42 13.31
C ALA A 140 -28.08 -5.96 13.35
N THR A 141 -27.26 -6.69 12.60
CA THR A 141 -27.27 -8.16 12.60
C THR A 141 -26.80 -8.79 13.92
N ARG A 142 -25.96 -8.08 14.69
CA ARG A 142 -25.26 -8.61 15.87
C ARG A 142 -24.52 -9.93 15.62
N ASP A 143 -24.04 -10.14 14.39
CA ASP A 143 -23.40 -11.37 13.93
C ASP A 143 -21.95 -11.12 13.45
N PRO A 144 -20.95 -11.18 14.36
CA PRO A 144 -19.54 -11.00 14.00
C PRO A 144 -19.00 -12.02 13.00
N ASP A 145 -19.51 -13.26 13.04
CA ASP A 145 -19.08 -14.31 12.10
C ASP A 145 -19.53 -14.00 10.68
N LEU A 146 -20.72 -13.41 10.52
CA LEU A 146 -21.17 -12.87 9.24
C LEU A 146 -20.26 -11.74 8.76
N VAL A 147 -19.91 -10.78 9.62
CA VAL A 147 -18.98 -9.68 9.26
C VAL A 147 -17.61 -10.23 8.86
N LYS A 148 -17.11 -11.26 9.54
CA LYS A 148 -15.86 -11.95 9.18
C LYS A 148 -15.93 -12.61 7.80
N ARG A 149 -17.04 -13.28 7.48
CA ARG A 149 -17.28 -13.87 6.14
C ARG A 149 -17.34 -12.78 5.05
N ILE A 150 -17.94 -11.62 5.35
CA ILE A 150 -17.99 -10.47 4.44
C ILE A 150 -16.59 -9.89 4.22
N GLY A 151 -15.81 -9.75 5.28
CA GLY A 151 -14.40 -9.33 5.20
C GLY A 151 -13.57 -10.27 4.32
N ALA A 152 -13.72 -11.59 4.50
CA ALA A 152 -13.04 -12.58 3.67
C ALA A 152 -13.46 -12.50 2.19
N ALA A 153 -14.75 -12.34 1.90
CA ALA A 153 -15.27 -12.14 0.55
C ALA A 153 -14.73 -10.85 -0.10
N THR A 154 -14.72 -9.75 0.67
CA THR A 154 -14.20 -8.46 0.22
C THR A 154 -12.71 -8.53 -0.07
N ALA A 155 -11.93 -9.17 0.79
CA ALA A 155 -10.50 -9.36 0.58
C ALA A 155 -10.20 -10.12 -0.72
N LEU A 156 -10.98 -11.16 -1.03
CA LEU A 156 -10.85 -11.91 -2.29
C LEU A 156 -11.13 -11.04 -3.52
N GLU A 157 -12.20 -10.24 -3.50
CA GLU A 157 -12.50 -9.34 -4.63
C GLU A 157 -11.47 -8.22 -4.79
N ILE A 158 -10.94 -7.68 -3.68
CA ILE A 158 -9.90 -6.66 -3.71
C ILE A 158 -8.58 -7.24 -4.26
N ARG A 159 -8.20 -8.46 -3.85
CA ARG A 159 -7.03 -9.15 -4.41
C ARG A 159 -7.19 -9.52 -5.89
N ALA A 160 -8.42 -9.74 -6.36
CA ALA A 160 -8.70 -9.96 -7.78
C ALA A 160 -8.40 -8.76 -8.68
N THR A 161 -8.22 -7.56 -8.11
CA THR A 161 -7.73 -6.37 -8.82
C THR A 161 -6.31 -5.99 -8.43
N ASP A 162 -5.57 -6.93 -7.83
CA ASP A 162 -4.21 -6.80 -7.29
C ASP A 162 -4.00 -5.70 -6.25
N ILE A 163 -5.04 -5.31 -5.53
CA ILE A 163 -4.90 -4.34 -4.46
C ILE A 163 -4.60 -5.12 -3.16
N PRO A 164 -3.47 -4.88 -2.47
CA PRO A 164 -3.12 -5.61 -1.25
C PRO A 164 -3.65 -4.98 0.03
N TYR A 165 -4.14 -3.73 -0.02
CA TYR A 165 -4.52 -2.98 1.18
C TYR A 165 -5.87 -2.29 1.02
N THR A 166 -6.67 -2.36 2.08
CA THR A 166 -7.97 -1.69 2.12
C THR A 166 -8.13 -0.84 3.37
N PHE A 167 -8.74 0.34 3.21
CA PHE A 167 -9.01 1.28 4.31
C PHE A 167 -10.32 0.91 5.02
N SER A 168 -10.34 -0.27 5.63
CA SER A 168 -11.50 -0.85 6.30
C SER A 168 -11.02 -1.73 7.47
N PRO A 169 -11.75 -1.82 8.60
CA PRO A 169 -13.09 -1.25 8.85
C PRO A 169 -13.09 0.17 9.44
N CYS A 170 -14.17 0.93 9.21
CA CYS A 170 -14.47 2.14 9.98
C CYS A 170 -15.01 1.75 11.36
N ILE A 171 -14.24 1.99 12.42
CA ILE A 171 -14.56 1.62 13.80
C ILE A 171 -15.07 2.79 14.64
N ALA A 172 -15.61 3.81 13.96
CA ALA A 172 -16.23 4.94 14.64
C ALA A 172 -17.41 4.47 15.51
N VAL A 173 -17.62 5.16 16.62
CA VAL A 173 -18.83 5.03 17.44
C VAL A 173 -19.68 6.27 17.18
N CYS A 174 -20.63 6.19 16.25
CA CYS A 174 -21.47 7.34 15.90
C CYS A 174 -22.40 7.69 17.06
N ARG A 175 -22.18 8.85 17.70
CA ARG A 175 -23.00 9.33 18.84
C ARG A 175 -24.07 10.35 18.45
N ASP A 176 -23.95 10.95 17.27
CA ASP A 176 -24.93 11.89 16.72
C ASP A 176 -25.24 11.51 15.27
N PRO A 177 -26.48 11.06 14.96
CA PRO A 177 -26.85 10.60 13.63
C PRO A 177 -26.92 11.71 12.57
N LYS A 178 -26.79 12.98 12.94
CA LYS A 178 -26.59 14.08 11.97
C LYS A 178 -25.23 13.98 11.26
N TRP A 179 -24.29 13.22 11.80
CA TRP A 179 -23.00 13.01 11.16
C TRP A 179 -23.15 12.25 9.84
N GLY A 180 -22.70 12.86 8.74
CA GLY A 180 -22.86 12.29 7.39
C GLY A 180 -22.18 10.94 7.14
N ARG A 181 -21.35 10.45 8.06
CA ARG A 181 -20.70 9.12 8.00
C ARG A 181 -21.27 8.14 9.04
N CYS A 182 -22.40 8.45 9.68
CA CYS A 182 -22.98 7.58 10.71
C CYS A 182 -23.30 6.17 10.18
N TYR A 183 -23.59 6.02 8.89
CA TYR A 183 -23.81 4.71 8.26
C TYR A 183 -22.54 3.84 8.19
N GLU A 184 -21.35 4.44 8.30
CA GLU A 184 -20.06 3.74 8.36
C GLU A 184 -19.71 3.27 9.78
N SER A 185 -20.48 3.69 10.79
CA SER A 185 -20.36 3.19 12.15
C SER A 185 -21.24 1.95 12.32
N TYR A 186 -20.72 0.90 12.98
CA TYR A 186 -21.52 -0.29 13.28
C TYR A 186 -22.63 0.00 14.31
N SER A 187 -22.36 0.86 15.30
CA SER A 187 -23.33 1.20 16.35
C SER A 187 -22.87 2.45 17.10
N ASP A 188 -23.80 3.07 17.81
CA ASP A 188 -23.53 4.06 18.85
C ASP A 188 -23.02 3.43 20.17
N GLU A 189 -23.04 2.10 20.30
CA GLU A 189 -22.50 1.35 21.42
C GLU A 189 -21.09 0.79 21.11
N PRO A 190 -20.07 1.13 21.92
CA PRO A 190 -18.70 0.65 21.71
C PRO A 190 -18.55 -0.88 21.78
N THR A 191 -19.40 -1.58 22.53
CA THR A 191 -19.37 -3.04 22.68
C THR A 191 -19.71 -3.75 21.37
N ILE A 192 -20.68 -3.24 20.62
CA ILE A 192 -21.05 -3.77 19.30
C ILE A 192 -19.94 -3.46 18.30
N VAL A 193 -19.44 -2.22 18.26
CA VAL A 193 -18.32 -1.86 17.39
C VAL A 193 -17.11 -2.77 17.64
N LYS A 194 -16.75 -3.00 18.91
CA LYS A 194 -15.66 -3.93 19.28
C LYS A 194 -15.91 -5.36 18.80
N ALA A 195 -17.14 -5.86 18.92
CA ALA A 195 -17.50 -7.21 18.48
C ALA A 195 -17.37 -7.38 16.96
N MET A 196 -17.51 -6.30 16.19
CA MET A 196 -17.40 -6.31 14.72
C MET A 196 -15.96 -6.14 14.20
N THR A 197 -14.95 -6.10 15.07
CA THR A 197 -13.58 -5.70 14.68
C THR A 197 -12.50 -6.73 14.98
N GLU A 198 -11.58 -6.90 14.03
CA GLU A 198 -10.19 -7.29 14.24
C GLU A 198 -9.29 -6.25 13.49
N ILE A 199 -8.94 -5.15 14.19
CA ILE A 199 -7.92 -4.07 13.95
C ILE A 199 -7.61 -3.58 12.50
N ILE A 200 -7.70 -2.26 12.20
CA ILE A 200 -6.89 -1.41 11.25
C ILE A 200 -7.24 0.11 11.39
N PHE A 201 -6.36 1.05 10.93
CA PHE A 201 -6.34 2.53 11.11
C PHE A 201 -6.65 3.38 9.83
N ASP A 202 -6.83 4.72 9.99
CA ASP A 202 -7.63 5.64 9.12
C ASP A 202 -6.96 6.40 7.94
N TRP A 203 -7.82 7.10 7.18
CA TRP A 203 -7.60 7.91 5.96
C TRP A 203 -7.60 9.44 6.24
N GLN A 204 -6.63 10.18 5.68
CA GLN A 204 -6.51 11.66 5.73
C GLN A 204 -6.36 12.34 7.12
N GLY A 205 -5.85 11.63 8.12
CA GLY A 205 -5.68 12.19 9.47
C GLY A 205 -4.83 13.46 9.56
N ILE A 206 -3.82 13.65 8.70
CA ILE A 206 -2.85 14.77 8.80
C ILE A 206 -3.41 16.10 8.27
N ASP A 207 -4.10 16.09 7.13
CA ASP A 207 -4.61 17.30 6.47
C ASP A 207 -5.63 18.07 7.34
N ARG A 208 -6.19 17.38 8.35
CA ARG A 208 -7.22 17.89 9.26
C ARG A 208 -6.70 18.26 10.65
N ILE A 209 -5.38 18.23 10.88
CA ILE A 209 -4.79 18.57 12.19
C ILE A 209 -4.99 20.06 12.51
N THR A 210 -4.86 20.93 11.52
CA THR A 210 -5.06 22.38 11.68
C THR A 210 -6.45 22.83 11.26
N SER A 211 -6.98 23.90 11.86
CA SER A 211 -8.28 24.49 11.50
C SER A 211 -8.13 25.96 11.09
N PRO A 212 -8.50 26.35 9.85
CA PRO A 212 -9.06 25.51 8.79
C PRO A 212 -8.05 24.47 8.27
N PRO A 213 -8.51 23.37 7.62
CA PRO A 213 -7.62 22.38 6.99
C PRO A 213 -6.56 23.05 6.13
N ASP A 214 -5.34 22.50 6.13
CA ASP A 214 -4.16 23.02 5.42
C ASP A 214 -3.68 24.44 5.83
N SER A 215 -4.24 25.07 6.86
CA SER A 215 -3.83 26.41 7.31
C SER A 215 -2.36 26.50 7.74
N ASN A 216 -1.78 25.41 8.23
CA ASN A 216 -0.35 25.32 8.51
C ASN A 216 0.15 23.89 8.31
N TYR A 217 0.37 23.51 7.05
CA TYR A 217 0.78 22.16 6.68
C TYR A 217 2.09 21.71 7.35
N TYR A 218 3.04 22.63 7.52
CA TYR A 218 4.29 22.37 8.24
C TYR A 218 4.03 21.89 9.68
N LEU A 219 3.10 22.54 10.40
CA LEU A 219 2.69 22.15 11.74
C LEU A 219 1.94 20.81 11.73
N SER A 220 1.05 20.58 10.76
CA SER A 220 0.34 19.30 10.62
C SER A 220 1.29 18.12 10.42
N VAL A 221 2.34 18.28 9.61
CA VAL A 221 3.37 17.25 9.42
C VAL A 221 4.15 17.00 10.73
N MET A 222 4.54 18.07 11.42
CA MET A 222 5.27 17.99 12.69
C MET A 222 4.44 17.24 13.75
N ASP A 223 3.19 17.64 13.95
CA ASP A 223 2.30 17.07 14.96
C ASP A 223 1.88 15.64 14.59
N GLY A 224 1.55 15.38 13.32
CA GLY A 224 1.13 14.06 12.86
C GLY A 224 2.23 13.00 12.94
N VAL A 225 3.40 13.28 12.38
CA VAL A 225 4.54 12.34 12.42
C VAL A 225 5.12 12.25 13.84
N GLY A 226 5.17 13.38 14.56
CA GLY A 226 5.57 13.42 15.97
C GLY A 226 4.66 12.56 16.87
N ALA A 227 3.35 12.55 16.59
CA ALA A 227 2.35 11.80 17.36
C ALA A 227 2.34 10.29 17.08
N GLY A 228 2.97 9.81 16.01
CA GLY A 228 3.00 8.37 15.73
C GLY A 228 2.71 7.94 14.31
N ILE A 229 2.36 8.85 13.40
CA ILE A 229 1.95 8.47 12.04
C ILE A 229 3.17 8.00 11.24
N ASP A 230 3.03 6.82 10.64
CA ASP A 230 4.12 6.10 9.98
C ASP A 230 4.12 6.27 8.46
N MET A 231 2.94 6.22 7.84
CA MET A 231 2.72 6.47 6.41
C MET A 231 1.69 7.58 6.27
N VAL A 232 2.03 8.62 5.52
CA VAL A 232 1.20 9.79 5.30
C VAL A 232 0.57 9.69 3.93
N MET A 233 -0.75 9.77 3.94
CA MET A 233 -1.57 9.86 2.75
C MET A 233 -1.56 11.30 2.25
N VAL A 234 -0.63 11.61 1.34
CA VAL A 234 -0.49 12.93 0.71
C VAL A 234 -0.88 12.78 -0.76
N PRO A 235 -2.18 12.81 -1.08
CA PRO A 235 -2.67 12.38 -2.38
C PRO A 235 -2.09 13.20 -3.54
N PHE A 236 -1.87 14.50 -3.34
CA PHE A 236 -1.52 15.43 -4.43
C PHE A 236 -0.23 16.23 -4.16
N ASN A 237 -0.04 16.76 -2.95
CA ASN A 237 1.10 17.66 -2.62
C ASN A 237 2.33 16.90 -2.09
N TYR A 238 2.63 15.74 -2.67
CA TYR A 238 3.67 14.84 -2.17
C TYR A 238 5.08 15.43 -2.26
N THR A 239 5.34 16.32 -3.23
CA THR A 239 6.64 17.01 -3.34
C THR A 239 6.91 17.91 -2.15
N ASP A 240 5.89 18.67 -1.72
CA ASP A 240 6.01 19.61 -0.61
C ASP A 240 6.17 18.84 0.70
N PHE A 241 5.38 17.78 0.89
CA PHE A 241 5.55 16.87 2.03
C PHE A 241 6.96 16.28 2.12
N ILE A 242 7.49 15.75 1.00
CA ILE A 242 8.84 15.17 0.97
C ILE A 242 9.90 16.23 1.28
N ASN A 243 9.77 17.43 0.71
CA ASN A 243 10.70 18.53 0.93
C ASN A 243 10.69 19.00 2.39
N ASP A 244 9.50 19.24 2.95
CA ASP A 244 9.31 19.72 4.32
C ASP A 244 9.80 18.68 5.33
N LEU A 245 9.42 17.41 5.17
CA LEU A 245 9.87 16.35 6.08
C LEU A 245 11.40 16.17 5.98
N THR A 246 11.98 16.28 4.78
CA THR A 246 13.43 16.24 4.60
C THR A 246 14.11 17.39 5.32
N TYR A 247 13.57 18.61 5.20
CA TYR A 247 14.08 19.80 5.87
C TYR A 247 14.00 19.66 7.39
N GLN A 248 12.86 19.21 7.93
CA GLN A 248 12.65 19.01 9.36
C GLN A 248 13.60 17.95 9.94
N VAL A 249 13.87 16.86 9.21
CA VAL A 249 14.81 15.82 9.65
C VAL A 249 16.26 16.31 9.59
N LYS A 250 16.63 17.06 8.54
CA LYS A 250 17.98 17.65 8.42
C LYS A 250 18.22 18.75 9.47
N GLY A 251 17.19 19.50 9.82
CA GLY A 251 17.20 20.52 10.88
C GLY A 251 17.12 19.96 12.31
N GLY A 252 16.96 18.64 12.47
CA GLY A 252 16.88 17.99 13.78
C GLY A 252 15.54 18.16 14.52
N ILE A 253 14.54 18.73 13.86
CA ILE A 253 13.18 18.92 14.39
C ILE A 253 12.49 17.57 14.52
N ILE A 254 12.55 16.75 13.47
CA ILE A 254 12.16 15.34 13.51
C ILE A 254 13.42 14.49 13.60
N SER A 255 13.51 13.66 14.65
CA SER A 255 14.69 12.81 14.82
C SER A 255 14.77 11.72 13.73
N LYS A 256 15.98 11.37 13.30
CA LYS A 256 16.21 10.21 12.41
C LYS A 256 15.69 8.90 13.03
N ASN A 257 15.65 8.81 14.35
CA ASN A 257 15.09 7.66 15.06
C ASN A 257 13.59 7.51 14.83
N ARG A 258 12.84 8.62 14.77
CA ARG A 258 11.41 8.63 14.45
C ARG A 258 11.16 8.11 13.03
N ILE A 259 11.97 8.55 12.06
CA ILE A 259 11.91 8.04 10.68
C ILE A 259 12.23 6.54 10.63
N ASN A 260 13.25 6.09 11.36
CA ASN A 260 13.59 4.68 11.41
C ASN A 260 12.50 3.83 12.08
N ASP A 261 11.80 4.34 13.10
CA ASP A 261 10.66 3.63 13.73
C ASP A 261 9.50 3.44 12.75
N ALA A 262 9.09 4.51 12.07
CA ALA A 262 8.05 4.46 11.04
C ALA A 262 8.41 3.44 9.95
N MET A 263 9.67 3.47 9.49
CA MET A 263 10.14 2.53 8.47
C MET A 263 10.14 1.07 8.92
N ARG A 264 10.47 0.77 10.18
CA ARG A 264 10.37 -0.61 10.70
C ARG A 264 8.95 -1.14 10.60
N ARG A 265 7.95 -0.29 10.89
CA ARG A 265 6.53 -0.64 10.85
C ARG A 265 6.07 -0.86 9.41
N ILE A 266 6.39 0.07 8.51
CA ILE A 266 6.07 -0.04 7.08
C ILE A 266 6.70 -1.30 6.47
N LEU A 267 8.00 -1.51 6.65
CA LEU A 267 8.70 -2.67 6.09
C LEU A 267 8.18 -3.98 6.67
N ARG A 268 7.88 -4.02 7.98
CA ARG A 268 7.29 -5.20 8.61
C ARG A 268 5.97 -5.57 7.94
N VAL A 269 5.09 -4.60 7.68
CA VAL A 269 3.81 -4.87 6.99
C VAL A 269 4.07 -5.43 5.60
N LYS A 270 4.94 -4.79 4.80
CA LYS A 270 5.25 -5.23 3.43
C LYS A 270 5.86 -6.63 3.37
N PHE A 271 6.79 -6.95 4.26
CA PHE A 271 7.38 -8.29 4.34
C PHE A 271 6.37 -9.33 4.85
N SER A 272 5.60 -9.04 5.90
CA SER A 272 4.64 -9.99 6.47
C SER A 272 3.52 -10.38 5.50
N MET A 273 3.14 -9.49 4.59
CA MET A 273 2.14 -9.79 3.55
C MET A 273 2.73 -10.43 2.30
N GLY A 274 4.04 -10.72 2.28
CA GLY A 274 4.72 -11.36 1.14
C GLY A 274 4.87 -10.46 -0.08
N LEU A 275 4.79 -9.14 0.07
CA LEU A 275 4.82 -8.19 -1.05
C LEU A 275 6.18 -8.16 -1.77
N PHE A 276 7.26 -8.54 -1.08
CA PHE A 276 8.59 -8.68 -1.68
C PHE A 276 8.73 -9.94 -2.53
N GLU A 277 7.99 -11.00 -2.20
CA GLU A 277 7.97 -12.26 -2.95
C GLU A 277 6.99 -12.22 -4.11
N HIS A 278 5.85 -11.55 -3.90
CA HIS A 278 4.76 -11.42 -4.87
C HIS A 278 4.40 -9.94 -5.07
N PRO A 279 5.30 -9.15 -5.69
CA PRO A 279 5.07 -7.72 -5.87
C PRO A 279 4.02 -7.43 -6.96
N MET A 280 3.75 -8.37 -7.86
CA MET A 280 2.89 -8.19 -9.04
C MET A 280 1.65 -9.08 -8.95
N ALA A 281 0.63 -8.69 -9.71
CA ALA A 281 -0.67 -9.33 -9.75
C ALA A 281 -0.71 -10.81 -10.15
N ASP A 282 -1.74 -11.47 -9.64
CA ASP A 282 -2.23 -12.77 -10.09
C ASP A 282 -3.56 -12.60 -10.86
N LEU A 283 -3.49 -12.64 -12.19
CA LEU A 283 -4.66 -12.55 -13.08
C LEU A 283 -5.61 -13.75 -12.98
N SER A 284 -5.22 -14.84 -12.30
CA SER A 284 -6.11 -16.01 -12.12
C SER A 284 -7.29 -15.74 -11.19
N LEU A 285 -7.28 -14.60 -10.49
CA LEU A 285 -8.29 -14.24 -9.49
C LEU A 285 -9.45 -13.41 -10.03
N GLU A 286 -9.44 -13.02 -11.31
CA GLU A 286 -10.44 -12.09 -11.89
C GLU A 286 -11.90 -12.57 -11.70
N ASP A 287 -12.13 -13.87 -11.80
CA ASP A 287 -13.45 -14.50 -11.66
C ASP A 287 -14.03 -14.44 -10.23
N LEU A 288 -13.24 -13.98 -9.25
CA LEU A 288 -13.73 -13.79 -7.87
C LEU A 288 -14.62 -12.55 -7.73
N VAL A 289 -14.48 -11.56 -8.62
CA VAL A 289 -15.24 -10.30 -8.56
C VAL A 289 -16.71 -10.56 -8.89
N GLY A 290 -17.60 -10.20 -7.97
CA GLY A 290 -19.04 -10.31 -8.20
C GLY A 290 -19.58 -11.74 -8.29
N ARG A 291 -18.85 -12.74 -7.76
CA ARG A 291 -19.28 -14.15 -7.82
C ARG A 291 -20.58 -14.41 -7.06
N LYS A 292 -21.28 -15.48 -7.44
CA LYS A 292 -22.61 -15.78 -6.92
C LYS A 292 -22.60 -16.00 -5.40
N GLU A 293 -21.58 -16.66 -4.88
CA GLU A 293 -21.42 -16.95 -3.45
C GLU A 293 -21.35 -15.67 -2.61
N HIS A 294 -20.68 -14.63 -3.12
CA HIS A 294 -20.62 -13.32 -2.46
C HIS A 294 -21.98 -12.61 -2.52
N LYS A 295 -22.70 -12.70 -3.64
CA LYS A 295 -24.06 -12.16 -3.78
C LYS A 295 -25.08 -12.88 -2.88
N ASP A 296 -24.90 -14.17 -2.63
CA ASP A 296 -25.72 -14.92 -1.68
C ASP A 296 -25.46 -14.45 -0.24
N LEU A 297 -24.21 -14.10 0.09
CA LEU A 297 -23.87 -13.46 1.36
C LEU A 297 -24.49 -12.07 1.50
N VAL A 298 -24.60 -11.29 0.42
CA VAL A 298 -25.36 -10.01 0.42
C VAL A 298 -26.82 -10.24 0.79
N ARG A 299 -27.46 -11.27 0.22
CA ARG A 299 -28.86 -11.60 0.54
C ARG A 299 -29.03 -12.00 2.01
N GLU A 300 -28.07 -12.74 2.56
CA GLU A 300 -28.06 -13.12 3.97
C GLU A 300 -27.98 -11.89 4.87
N VAL A 301 -27.03 -10.98 4.62
CA VAL A 301 -26.84 -9.81 5.47
C VAL A 301 -28.00 -8.82 5.38
N VAL A 302 -28.55 -8.60 4.19
CA VAL A 302 -29.74 -7.75 4.01
C VAL A 302 -30.91 -8.31 4.83
N ARG A 303 -31.13 -9.63 4.81
CA ARG A 303 -32.20 -10.26 5.59
C ARG A 303 -31.98 -10.10 7.10
N LYS A 304 -30.75 -10.27 7.58
CA LYS A 304 -30.42 -10.20 9.01
C LYS A 304 -30.35 -8.76 9.53
N SER A 305 -30.20 -7.77 8.65
CA SER A 305 -30.11 -6.35 9.05
C SER A 305 -31.46 -5.65 9.22
N LEU A 306 -32.56 -6.31 8.85
CA LEU A 306 -33.94 -5.82 8.95
C LEU A 306 -34.64 -6.46 10.15
#